data_AF-A0A6L7W4J3-F1
#
_entry.id   AF-A0A6L7W4J3-F1
#
_cell.length_a   1.000
_cell.length_b   1.000
_cell.length_c   1.000
_cell.angle_alpha   90.00
_cell.angle_beta   90.00
_cell.angle_gamma   90.00
#
_symmetry.space_group_name_H-M   'P 1'
#
loop_
_entity.id
_entity.type
_entity.pdbx_description
1 polymer ?
#
loop_
_entity_poly.entity_id
_entity_poly.type
_entity_poly.pdbx_seq_one_letter_code
_entity_poly.pdbx_strand_id
1 'polypeptide(L)'
;MDVYTYSEARQKLASVLDKAESSGKVLIRRQDGRIYALVPERPTASPLDVPSIKADISTQEIVTLVRQERENKRVASTHPITHVSTQMSPLSLPLAVEMCRFPQARYKNASYYQTKQEVSDVRKYRSQ
;
A
#
# COMPACT_ATOMS: atom_id res chain seq x y z
N MET A 1 -15.80 -0.34 30.09
CA MET A 1 -16.24 0.03 28.74
C MET A 1 -16.12 1.53 28.65
N ASP A 2 -15.17 2.02 27.85
CA ASP A 2 -14.83 3.43 27.82
C ASP A 2 -15.60 4.13 26.69
N VAL A 3 -16.12 5.32 26.98
CA VAL A 3 -16.89 6.13 26.03
C VAL A 3 -16.17 7.46 25.84
N TYR A 4 -15.80 7.76 24.59
CA TYR A 4 -15.18 9.02 24.21
C TYR A 4 -16.11 9.84 23.34
N THR A 5 -15.98 11.16 23.38
CA THR A 5 -16.59 12.02 22.37
C THR A 5 -15.78 11.99 21.08
N TYR A 6 -16.41 12.33 19.95
CA TYR A 6 -15.73 12.44 18.66
C TYR A 6 -14.49 13.36 18.72
N SER A 7 -14.60 14.50 19.40
CA SER A 7 -13.51 15.48 19.52
C SER A 7 -12.33 14.92 20.33
N GLU A 8 -12.59 14.21 21.43
CA GLU A 8 -11.55 13.57 22.24
C GLU A 8 -10.85 12.46 21.46
N ALA A 9 -11.62 11.61 20.78
CA ALA A 9 -11.08 10.52 19.96
C ALA A 9 -10.22 11.06 18.81
N ARG A 10 -10.61 12.20 18.19
CA ARG A 10 -9.79 12.87 17.18
C ARG A 10 -8.49 13.42 17.76
N GLN A 11 -8.51 14.02 18.95
CA GLN A 11 -7.33 14.61 19.57
C GLN A 11 -6.35 13.55 20.10
N LYS A 12 -6.86 12.41 20.58
CA LYS A 12 -6.07 11.38 21.28
C LYS A 12 -6.27 10.00 20.67
N LEU A 13 -6.29 9.92 19.33
CA LEU A 13 -6.64 8.68 18.63
C LEU A 13 -5.73 7.51 18.99
N ALA A 14 -4.42 7.75 19.13
CA ALA A 14 -3.46 6.71 19.53
C ALA A 14 -3.85 6.06 20.87
N SER A 15 -4.07 6.86 21.91
CA SER A 15 -4.47 6.33 23.23
C SER A 15 -5.83 5.62 23.19
N VAL A 16 -6.76 6.07 22.34
CA VAL A 16 -8.05 5.41 22.15
C VAL A 16 -7.88 4.04 21.47
N LEU A 17 -6.95 3.91 20.53
CA LEU A 17 -6.60 2.61 19.91
C LEU A 17 -5.96 1.66 20.92
N ASP A 18 -4.99 2.13 21.72
CA ASP A 18 -4.36 1.32 22.78
C ASP A 18 -5.40 0.81 23.79
N LYS A 19 -6.37 1.67 24.13
CA LYS A 19 -7.50 1.30 24.99
C LYS A 19 -8.44 0.31 24.31
N ALA A 20 -8.70 0.45 23.01
CA ALA A 20 -9.51 -0.52 22.26
C ALA A 20 -8.82 -1.88 22.16
N GLU A 21 -7.48 -1.91 22.03
CA GLU A 21 -6.70 -3.15 22.05
C GLU A 21 -6.72 -3.81 23.43
N SER A 22 -6.54 -3.03 24.50
CA SER A 22 -6.53 -3.54 25.88
C SER A 22 -7.90 -3.99 26.39
N SER A 23 -8.95 -3.23 26.08
CA SER A 23 -10.34 -3.48 26.54
C SER A 23 -11.16 -4.31 25.57
N GLY A 24 -10.68 -4.47 24.33
CA GLY A 24 -11.37 -5.14 23.22
C GLY A 24 -12.51 -4.32 22.58
N LYS A 25 -12.96 -3.21 23.19
CA LYS A 25 -14.04 -2.38 22.63
C LYS A 25 -14.09 -1.00 23.28
N VAL A 26 -14.12 0.03 22.44
CA VAL A 26 -14.34 1.43 22.86
C VAL A 26 -15.54 2.01 22.12
N LEU A 27 -16.32 2.87 22.77
CA LEU A 27 -17.43 3.58 22.13
C LEU A 27 -17.06 5.05 21.85
N ILE A 28 -17.44 5.55 20.68
CA ILE A 28 -17.28 6.93 20.28
C ILE A 28 -18.65 7.54 20.04
N ARG A 29 -19.00 8.56 20.83
CA ARG A 29 -20.25 9.31 20.71
C ARG A 29 -20.04 10.56 19.87
N ARG A 30 -20.83 10.69 18.79
CA ARG A 30 -20.90 11.90 17.95
C ARG A 30 -21.94 12.87 18.51
N GLN A 31 -21.80 14.16 18.19
CA GLN A 31 -22.74 15.20 18.62
C GLN A 31 -24.19 14.92 18.20
N ASP A 32 -24.38 14.22 17.08
CA ASP A 32 -25.69 13.84 16.53
C ASP A 32 -26.36 12.70 17.31
N GLY A 33 -25.81 12.33 18.48
CA GLY A 33 -26.30 11.24 19.35
C GLY A 33 -25.90 9.83 18.88
N ARG A 34 -25.39 9.68 17.67
CA ARG A 34 -24.91 8.39 17.13
C ARG A 34 -23.71 7.89 17.91
N ILE A 35 -23.68 6.59 18.16
CA ILE A 35 -22.60 5.90 18.86
C ILE A 35 -21.98 4.89 17.90
N TYR A 36 -20.67 4.94 17.78
CA TYR A 36 -19.87 4.00 17.00
C TYR A 36 -19.04 3.15 17.95
N ALA A 37 -18.79 1.89 17.61
CA ALA A 37 -17.89 1.02 18.35
C ALA A 37 -16.58 0.86 17.57
N LEU A 38 -15.47 1.09 18.26
CA LEU A 38 -14.13 0.76 17.80
C LEU A 38 -13.75 -0.59 18.41
N VAL A 39 -13.58 -1.59 17.56
CA VAL A 39 -13.18 -2.95 17.93
C VAL A 39 -11.88 -3.23 17.20
N PRO A 40 -10.83 -3.72 17.88
CA PRO A 40 -9.59 -4.09 17.22
C PRO A 40 -9.88 -5.24 16.26
N GLU A 41 -9.48 -5.06 15.00
CA GLU A 41 -9.49 -6.14 14.04
C GLU A 41 -8.29 -7.03 14.33
N ARG A 42 -8.56 -8.32 14.59
CA ARG A 42 -7.47 -9.29 14.72
C ARG A 42 -6.88 -9.49 13.33
N PRO A 43 -5.56 -9.42 13.17
CA PRO A 43 -4.95 -9.75 11.89
C PRO A 43 -5.37 -11.18 11.55
N THR A 44 -5.98 -11.35 10.38
CA THR A 44 -6.12 -12.68 9.80
C THR A 44 -4.72 -13.25 9.65
N ALA A 45 -4.57 -14.54 9.97
CA ALA A 45 -3.32 -15.27 9.76
C ALA A 45 -2.74 -14.95 8.37
N SER A 46 -1.41 -14.90 8.29
CA SER A 46 -0.73 -14.59 7.02
C SER A 46 -1.28 -15.51 5.92
N PRO A 47 -1.46 -15.04 4.68
CA PRO A 47 -1.83 -15.92 3.58
C PRO A 47 -0.85 -17.08 3.37
N LEU A 48 0.37 -16.97 3.91
CA LEU A 48 1.40 -18.02 3.90
C LEU A 48 1.45 -18.83 5.21
N ASP A 49 0.59 -18.53 6.19
CA ASP A 49 0.42 -19.29 7.43
C ASP A 49 -0.38 -20.55 7.13
N VAL A 50 0.31 -21.54 6.56
CA VAL A 50 -0.24 -22.86 6.27
C VAL A 50 0.14 -23.84 7.38
N PRO A 51 -0.78 -24.73 7.81
CA PRO A 51 -0.47 -25.75 8.78
C PRO A 51 0.72 -26.61 8.34
N SER A 52 1.61 -26.94 9.28
CA SER A 52 2.73 -27.83 8.99
C SER A 52 2.25 -29.27 8.77
N ILE A 53 2.89 -29.95 7.83
CA ILE A 53 2.68 -31.36 7.56
C ILE A 53 3.91 -32.11 8.09
N LYS A 54 3.69 -33.19 8.83
CA LYS A 54 4.77 -34.09 9.24
C LYS A 54 5.08 -35.01 8.05
N ALA A 55 6.20 -34.75 7.39
CA ALA A 55 6.68 -35.56 6.27
C ALA A 55 7.95 -36.32 6.69
N ASP A 56 7.99 -37.61 6.39
CA ASP A 56 9.15 -38.47 6.65
C ASP A 56 10.19 -38.30 5.53
N ILE A 57 10.84 -37.13 5.48
CA ILE A 57 11.85 -36.79 4.46
C ILE A 57 13.21 -36.50 5.11
N SER A 58 14.28 -36.87 4.42
CA SER A 58 15.64 -36.61 4.92
C SER A 58 16.11 -35.19 4.55
N THR A 59 17.03 -34.62 5.34
CA THR A 59 17.64 -33.31 5.04
C THR A 59 18.32 -33.28 3.67
N GLN A 60 18.97 -34.39 3.27
CA GLN A 60 19.66 -34.46 1.98
C GLN A 60 18.68 -34.37 0.80
N GLU A 61 17.51 -34.97 0.94
CA GLU A 61 16.44 -34.94 -0.05
C GLU A 61 15.88 -33.52 -0.22
N ILE A 62 15.60 -32.81 0.89
CA ILE A 62 15.17 -31.40 0.86
C ILE A 62 16.17 -30.52 0.08
N VAL A 63 17.46 -30.66 0.39
CA VAL A 63 18.52 -29.86 -0.25
C VAL A 63 18.61 -30.17 -1.74
N THR A 64 18.44 -31.43 -2.12
CA THR A 64 18.47 -31.85 -3.52
C THR A 64 17.29 -31.26 -4.30
N LEU A 65 16.07 -31.35 -3.75
CA LEU A 65 14.87 -30.78 -4.37
C LEU A 65 14.98 -29.26 -4.54
N VAL A 66 15.43 -28.53 -3.51
CA VAL A 66 15.60 -27.07 -3.59
C VAL A 66 16.64 -26.67 -4.64
N ARG A 67 17.72 -27.45 -4.79
CA ARG A 67 18.73 -27.20 -5.85
C ARG A 67 18.14 -27.40 -7.24
N GLN A 68 17.40 -28.50 -7.44
CA GLN A 68 16.74 -28.81 -8.71
C GLN A 68 15.76 -27.71 -9.12
N GLU A 69 14.89 -27.25 -8.21
CA GLU A 69 13.91 -26.20 -8.49
C GLU A 69 14.56 -24.85 -8.86
N ARG A 70 15.67 -24.50 -8.19
CA ARG A 70 16.42 -23.25 -8.48
C ARG A 70 17.15 -23.31 -9.82
N GLU A 71 17.60 -24.49 -10.23
CA GLU A 71 18.25 -24.71 -11.51
C GLU A 71 17.22 -24.69 -12.66
N ASN A 72 16.07 -25.33 -12.46
CA ASN A 72 15.00 -25.45 -13.45
C ASN A 72 14.40 -24.08 -13.86
N LYS A 73 14.34 -23.11 -12.93
CA LYS A 73 13.80 -21.76 -13.21
C LYS A 73 14.63 -20.95 -14.23
N ARG A 74 15.86 -21.37 -14.53
CA ARG A 74 16.76 -20.64 -15.45
C ARG A 74 16.53 -20.97 -16.92
N VAL A 75 15.83 -22.06 -17.24
CA VAL A 75 15.69 -22.54 -18.62
C VAL A 75 14.44 -21.99 -19.33
N ALA A 76 13.44 -21.50 -18.59
CA ALA A 76 12.18 -21.01 -19.16
C ALA A 76 12.20 -19.56 -19.70
N SER A 77 13.26 -18.78 -19.45
CA SER A 77 13.34 -17.37 -19.90
C SER A 77 14.19 -17.14 -21.15
N THR A 78 14.85 -18.16 -21.69
CA THR A 78 15.70 -17.99 -22.90
C THR A 78 14.88 -18.14 -24.17
N HIS A 79 14.05 -17.15 -24.48
CA HIS A 79 13.71 -16.91 -25.89
C HIS A 79 14.91 -16.17 -26.52
N PRO A 80 15.53 -16.70 -27.60
CA PRO A 80 16.59 -15.96 -28.26
C PRO A 80 15.98 -14.70 -28.87
N ILE A 81 16.38 -13.53 -28.38
CA ILE A 81 16.12 -12.26 -29.06
C ILE A 81 16.97 -12.31 -30.33
N THR A 82 16.40 -12.81 -31.42
CA THR A 82 17.02 -12.73 -32.74
C THR A 82 16.99 -11.26 -33.17
N HIS A 83 18.10 -10.55 -32.98
CA HIS A 83 18.29 -9.23 -33.57
C HIS A 83 18.38 -9.39 -35.09
N VAL A 84 17.33 -8.97 -35.81
CA VAL A 84 17.39 -8.73 -37.26
C VAL A 84 18.29 -7.52 -37.47
N SER A 85 19.47 -7.74 -38.06
CA SER A 85 20.39 -6.67 -38.45
C SER A 85 19.91 -6.01 -39.74
N THR A 86 19.02 -5.03 -39.61
CA THR A 86 18.78 -4.09 -40.71
C THR A 86 20.04 -3.23 -40.86
N GLN A 87 20.85 -3.51 -41.88
CA GLN A 87 21.95 -2.63 -42.27
C GLN A 87 21.37 -1.34 -42.83
N MET A 88 21.51 -0.24 -42.09
CA MET A 88 21.29 1.11 -42.62
C MET A 88 22.64 1.77 -42.87
N SER A 89 22.95 1.92 -44.15
CA SER A 89 24.03 2.72 -44.70
C SER A 89 23.91 4.20 -44.32
N PRO A 90 25.02 4.92 -44.06
CA PRO A 90 24.98 6.30 -43.57
C PRO A 90 24.95 7.27 -44.75
N LEU A 91 23.81 7.96 -44.96
CA LEU A 91 23.76 9.11 -45.85
C LEU A 91 23.05 10.28 -45.17
N SER A 92 23.82 11.37 -45.06
CA SER A 92 23.44 12.77 -44.92
C SER A 92 22.49 13.16 -43.76
N LEU A 93 23.08 13.81 -42.75
CA LEU A 93 22.38 14.78 -41.91
C LEU A 93 21.90 15.96 -42.77
N PRO A 94 20.67 16.44 -42.55
CA PRO A 94 20.57 17.85 -42.21
C PRO A 94 19.64 18.12 -41.02
N LEU A 95 20.05 19.16 -40.28
CA LEU A 95 19.27 20.05 -39.42
C LEU A 95 17.75 19.85 -39.39
N ALA A 96 17.24 19.45 -38.22
CA ALA A 96 15.96 19.93 -37.67
C ALA A 96 15.94 19.64 -36.17
N VAL A 97 16.41 20.60 -35.36
CA VAL A 97 16.09 20.65 -33.93
C VAL A 97 14.68 21.23 -33.83
N GLU A 98 13.67 20.38 -33.88
CA GLU A 98 12.29 20.77 -33.61
C GLU A 98 11.74 19.98 -32.41
N MET A 99 12.04 20.54 -31.24
CA MET A 99 11.12 20.74 -30.11
C MET A 99 9.90 19.80 -30.00
N CYS A 100 10.13 18.50 -29.71
CA CYS A 100 9.07 17.66 -29.13
C CYS A 100 9.11 17.74 -27.60
N ARG A 101 8.40 18.75 -27.09
CA ARG A 101 8.09 18.99 -25.68
C ARG A 101 7.19 17.85 -25.16
N PHE A 102 7.77 16.84 -24.53
CA PHE A 102 7.00 15.83 -23.79
C PHE A 102 6.47 16.44 -22.48
N PRO A 103 5.16 16.53 -22.26
CA PRO A 103 4.62 17.02 -21.00
C PRO A 103 4.78 15.94 -19.93
N GLN A 104 5.61 16.22 -18.92
CA GLN A 104 5.60 15.45 -17.67
C GLN A 104 4.22 15.59 -17.02
N ALA A 105 3.41 14.54 -17.11
CA ALA A 105 2.19 14.43 -16.34
C ALA A 105 2.56 14.45 -14.85
N ARG A 106 2.32 15.61 -14.21
CA ARG A 106 2.36 15.76 -12.76
C ARG A 106 1.37 14.78 -12.14
N TYR A 107 1.88 13.80 -11.40
CA TYR A 107 1.15 13.18 -10.30
C TYR A 107 0.70 14.29 -9.34
N LYS A 108 -0.60 14.63 -9.38
CA LYS A 108 -1.21 15.53 -8.40
C LYS A 108 -1.66 14.69 -7.22
N ASN A 109 -0.90 14.75 -6.15
CA ASN A 109 -1.28 14.19 -4.86
C ASN A 109 -2.58 14.83 -4.39
N ALA A 110 -3.65 14.04 -4.27
CA ALA A 110 -4.98 14.44 -3.83
C ALA A 110 -5.06 14.91 -2.36
N SER A 111 -3.93 15.03 -1.66
CA SER A 111 -3.82 15.40 -0.25
C SER A 111 -4.08 16.90 0.03
N TYR A 112 -4.27 17.75 -0.99
CA TYR A 112 -4.26 19.21 -0.81
C TYR A 112 -5.64 19.90 -0.74
N TYR A 113 -6.75 19.18 -0.98
CA TYR A 113 -8.08 19.80 -0.99
C TYR A 113 -8.92 19.59 0.29
N GLN A 114 -8.50 18.71 1.22
CA GLN A 114 -9.26 18.52 2.45
C GLN A 114 -9.03 19.64 3.50
N THR A 115 -7.90 20.35 3.44
CA THR A 115 -7.51 21.32 4.49
C THR A 115 -8.03 22.74 4.26
N LYS A 116 -8.64 23.04 3.11
CA LYS A 116 -9.24 24.36 2.82
C LYS A 116 -10.70 24.47 3.27
N GLN A 117 -11.43 23.36 3.38
CA GLN A 117 -12.81 23.34 3.88
C GLN A 117 -12.88 23.55 5.41
N GLU A 118 -11.89 23.04 6.17
CA GLU A 118 -11.89 23.16 7.63
C GLU A 118 -11.63 24.59 8.14
N VAL A 119 -10.91 25.44 7.39
CA VAL A 119 -10.58 26.80 7.86
C VAL A 119 -11.75 27.79 7.68
N SER A 120 -12.67 27.53 6.72
CA SER A 120 -13.88 28.35 6.54
C SER A 120 -14.93 28.09 7.64
N ASP A 121 -14.99 26.87 8.17
CA ASP A 121 -16.00 26.50 9.16
C ASP A 121 -15.65 26.98 10.58
N VAL A 122 -14.37 27.04 10.93
CA VAL A 122 -13.91 27.55 12.24
C VAL A 122 -14.12 29.08 12.38
N ARG A 123 -14.08 29.85 11.29
CA ARG A 123 -14.36 31.30 11.33
C ARG A 123 -15.84 31.63 11.49
N LYS A 124 -16.74 30.70 11.16
CA LYS A 124 -18.19 30.94 11.22
C LYS A 124 -18.76 30.81 12.64
N TYR A 125 -18.07 30.11 13.54
CA TYR A 125 -18.53 29.85 14.91
C TYR A 125 -17.96 30.77 16.00
N ARG A 126 -17.12 31.75 15.65
CA ARG A 126 -16.55 32.72 16.61
C ARG A 126 -17.27 34.09 16.60
N SER A 127 -18.39 34.19 15.89
CA SER A 127 -19.18 35.42 15.71
C SER A 127 -20.61 35.30 16.27
N GLN A 128 -20.87 34.31 17.13
CA GLN A 128 -22.11 34.20 17.91
C GLN A 128 -21.75 34.09 19.39
#